data_AF-A0A6A7G466-F1
#
_entry.id   AF-A0A6A7G466-F1
#
_cell.length_a   1.000
_cell.length_b   1.000
_cell.length_c   1.000
_cell.angle_alpha   90.00
_cell.angle_beta   90.00
_cell.angle_gamma   90.00
#
_symmetry.space_group_name_H-M   'P 1'
#
loop_
_entity.id
_entity.type
_entity.pdbx_description
1 polymer ?
#
loop_
_entity_poly.entity_id
_entity_poly.type
_entity_poly.pdbx_seq_one_letter_code
_entity_poly.pdbx_strand_id
1 'polypeptide(L)'
;MLVYSTQDMASLQAVMELKKDIDKNRDKKDAVVIIIGCRSDGRLSQVREAGERWAAMERLRHWDVSVHNRNTLIEPLTELASRLAPQPSKTSLPQFYMVGRKYKD
;
A
#
# COMPACT_ATOMS: atom_id res chain seq x y z
N MET A 1 -6.26 3.31 1.62
CA MET A 1 -5.80 3.89 0.34
C MET A 1 -6.28 5.33 0.30
N LEU A 2 -5.39 6.29 0.07
CA LEU A 2 -5.74 7.71 -0.06
C LEU A 2 -5.45 8.16 -1.49
N VAL A 3 -6.35 8.94 -2.08
CA VAL A 3 -6.29 9.35 -3.48
C VAL A 3 -6.40 10.86 -3.56
N TYR A 4 -5.55 11.49 -4.38
CA TYR A 4 -5.65 12.91 -4.71
C TYR A 4 -5.54 13.10 -6.23
N SER A 5 -5.96 14.26 -6.73
CA SER A 5 -5.80 14.64 -8.13
C SER A 5 -4.44 15.30 -8.33
N THR A 6 -3.70 14.89 -9.36
CA THR A 6 -2.41 15.52 -9.69
C THR A 6 -2.59 16.95 -10.20
N GLN A 7 -3.80 17.46 -10.39
CA GLN A 7 -4.03 18.85 -10.85
C GLN A 7 -4.65 19.74 -9.76
N ASP A 8 -4.93 19.19 -8.57
CA ASP A 8 -5.60 19.93 -7.50
C ASP A 8 -4.81 19.89 -6.18
N MET A 9 -4.25 21.04 -5.81
CA MET A 9 -3.47 21.19 -4.58
C MET A 9 -4.33 21.00 -3.33
N ALA A 10 -5.60 21.38 -3.35
CA ALA A 10 -6.49 21.21 -2.20
C ALA A 10 -6.73 19.72 -1.92
N SER A 11 -6.89 18.90 -2.97
CA SER A 11 -6.98 17.45 -2.80
C SER A 11 -5.72 16.83 -2.19
N LEU A 12 -4.54 17.32 -2.53
CA LEU A 12 -3.28 16.87 -1.94
C LEU A 12 -3.22 17.26 -0.45
N GLN A 13 -3.54 18.50 -0.10
CA GLN A 13 -3.55 18.97 1.28
C GLN A 13 -4.54 18.17 2.14
N ALA A 14 -5.74 17.90 1.63
CA ALA A 14 -6.73 17.07 2.32
C ALA A 14 -6.20 15.66 2.59
N VAL A 15 -5.49 15.04 1.63
CA VAL A 15 -4.85 13.73 1.83
C VAL A 15 -3.75 13.79 2.88
N MET A 16 -2.95 14.86 2.93
CA MET A 16 -1.91 15.05 3.95
C MET A 16 -2.51 15.14 5.35
N GLU A 17 -3.60 15.90 5.52
CA GLU A 17 -4.32 16.02 6.79
C GLU A 17 -4.97 14.71 7.20
N LEU A 18 -5.66 14.03 6.27
CA LEU A 18 -6.26 12.72 6.52
C LEU A 18 -5.22 11.67 6.94
N LYS A 19 -4.04 11.66 6.31
CA LYS A 19 -2.95 10.77 6.69
C LYS A 19 -2.49 11.05 8.13
N LYS A 20 -2.31 12.32 8.47
CA LYS A 20 -1.91 12.74 9.82
C LYS A 20 -2.95 12.31 10.87
N ASP A 21 -4.23 12.42 10.54
CA ASP A 21 -5.30 12.00 11.45
C ASP A 21 -5.43 10.48 11.54
N ILE A 22 -5.20 9.73 10.46
CA ILE A 22 -5.07 8.28 10.51
C ILE A 22 -3.94 7.86 11.45
N ASP A 23 -2.77 8.47 11.35
CA ASP A 23 -1.63 8.11 12.20
C ASP A 23 -1.88 8.40 13.68
N LYS A 24 -2.55 9.51 14.00
CA LYS A 24 -2.92 9.85 15.40
C LYS A 24 -3.89 8.85 16.01
N ASN A 25 -4.83 8.35 15.21
CA ASN A 25 -5.96 7.54 15.69
C ASN A 25 -5.77 6.03 15.48
N ARG A 26 -4.64 5.60 14.91
CA ARG A 26 -4.38 4.20 14.65
C ARG A 26 -3.96 3.47 15.92
N ASP A 27 -4.86 2.66 16.48
CA ASP A 27 -4.48 1.58 17.40
C ASP A 27 -3.58 0.56 16.67
N LYS A 28 -2.65 -0.07 17.40
CA LYS A 28 -1.50 -0.93 16.97
C LYS A 28 -1.73 -2.02 15.88
N LYS A 29 -2.90 -2.14 15.25
CA LYS A 29 -3.11 -2.98 14.07
C LYS A 29 -2.44 -2.37 12.84
N ASP A 30 -1.89 -3.24 12.02
CA ASP A 30 -1.01 -2.91 10.91
C ASP A 30 -1.80 -2.33 9.70
N ALA A 31 -2.41 -1.16 9.84
CA ALA A 31 -3.09 -0.46 8.74
C ALA A 31 -2.11 -0.16 7.59
N VAL A 32 -2.34 -0.81 6.46
CA VAL A 32 -1.59 -0.58 5.23
C VAL A 32 -2.11 0.70 4.57
N VAL A 33 -1.26 1.72 4.49
CA VAL A 33 -1.57 2.98 3.81
C VAL A 33 -0.74 3.06 2.53
N ILE A 34 -1.41 3.28 1.40
CA ILE A 34 -0.81 3.62 0.11
C ILE A 34 -1.43 4.93 -0.40
N ILE A 35 -0.63 5.72 -1.12
CA ILE A 35 -1.03 7.00 -1.70
C ILE A 35 -1.13 6.85 -3.22
N ILE A 36 -2.17 7.46 -3.81
CA ILE A 36 -2.40 7.43 -5.26
C ILE A 36 -2.59 8.84 -5.79
N GLY A 37 -1.77 9.23 -6.76
CA GLY A 37 -1.94 10.43 -7.58
C GLY A 37 -2.73 10.10 -8.84
N CYS A 38 -3.92 10.66 -8.99
CA CYS A 38 -4.77 10.44 -10.17
C CYS A 38 -4.50 11.52 -11.23
N ARG A 39 -3.94 11.12 -12.38
CA ARG A 39 -3.70 11.98 -13.54
C ARG A 39 -4.83 11.88 -14.58
N SER A 40 -5.42 13.03 -14.89
CA SER A 40 -6.43 13.19 -15.95
C SER A 40 -5.79 13.38 -17.32
N ASP A 41 -4.74 14.19 -17.41
CA ASP A 41 -3.97 14.46 -18.60
C ASP A 41 -2.49 14.13 -18.31
N GLY A 42 -1.76 13.55 -19.26
CA GLY A 42 -0.38 13.11 -19.04
C GLY A 42 0.65 14.23 -18.81
N ARG A 43 0.21 15.42 -18.40
CA ARG A 43 1.03 16.60 -18.17
C ARG A 43 1.72 16.53 -16.81
N LEU A 44 2.92 17.11 -16.75
CA LEU A 44 3.59 17.39 -15.49
C LEU A 44 2.89 18.56 -14.81
N SER A 45 2.70 18.45 -13.50
CA SER A 45 2.10 19.48 -12.66
C SER A 45 2.89 19.65 -11.39
N GLN A 46 2.88 20.86 -10.83
CA GLN A 46 3.55 21.14 -9.56
C GLN A 46 2.95 20.34 -8.39
N VAL A 47 1.64 20.04 -8.45
CA VAL A 47 0.94 19.23 -7.44
C VAL A 47 1.42 17.77 -7.48
N ARG A 48 1.69 17.23 -8.66
CA ARG A 48 2.28 15.89 -8.80
C ARG A 48 3.65 15.83 -8.12
N GLU A 49 4.55 16.75 -8.47
CA GLU A 49 5.89 16.80 -7.86
C GLU A 49 5.82 17.00 -6.34
N ALA A 50 4.91 17.86 -5.87
CA ALA A 50 4.70 18.09 -4.45
C ALA A 50 4.26 16.80 -3.73
N GLY A 51 3.33 16.05 -4.34
CA GLY A 51 2.86 14.77 -3.80
C GLY A 51 3.94 13.67 -3.80
N GLU A 52 4.73 13.56 -4.88
CA GLU A 52 5.87 12.64 -4.95
C GLU A 52 6.92 12.96 -3.86
N ARG A 53 7.29 14.24 -3.70
CA ARG A 53 8.23 14.70 -2.66
C ARG A 53 7.69 14.43 -1.26
N TRP A 54 6.43 14.74 -1.01
CA TRP A 54 5.79 14.51 0.29
C TRP A 54 5.76 13.01 0.62
N ALA A 55 5.36 12.16 -0.32
CA ALA A 55 5.34 10.72 -0.11
C ALA A 55 6.74 10.15 0.17
N ALA A 56 7.78 10.66 -0.49
CA ALA A 56 9.16 10.29 -0.23
C ALA A 56 9.61 10.69 1.19
N MET A 57 9.25 11.88 1.67
CA MET A 57 9.54 12.34 3.04
C MET A 57 8.85 11.46 4.10
N GLU A 58 7.60 11.07 3.84
CA GLU A 58 6.81 10.20 4.74
C GLU A 58 7.13 8.70 4.59
N ARG A 59 8.03 8.33 3.66
CA ARG A 59 8.36 6.93 3.30
C ARG A 59 7.13 6.11 2.91
N LEU A 60 6.17 6.75 2.24
CA LEU A 60 4.94 6.13 1.76
C LEU A 60 5.14 5.59 0.33
N ARG A 61 4.46 4.48 0.02
CA ARG A 61 4.33 4.03 -1.37
C ARG A 61 3.34 4.96 -2.08
N HIS A 62 3.83 5.60 -3.15
CA HIS A 62 3.07 6.50 -4.01
C HIS A 62 3.01 5.94 -5.43
N TRP A 63 1.83 6.04 -6.04
CA TRP A 63 1.56 5.56 -7.39
C TRP A 63 0.87 6.63 -8.21
N ASP A 64 1.41 6.94 -9.40
CA ASP A 64 0.74 7.78 -10.38
C ASP A 64 -0.10 6.93 -11.34
N VAL A 65 -1.42 7.06 -11.22
CA VAL A 65 -2.41 6.27 -11.97
C VAL A 65 -3.26 7.15 -12.84
N SER A 66 -3.70 6.63 -13.98
CA SER A 66 -4.66 7.32 -14.84
C SER A 66 -5.92 6.51 -14.97
N VAL A 67 -7.08 7.12 -14.73
CA VAL A 67 -8.39 6.47 -14.95
C VAL A 67 -8.58 6.11 -16.43
N HIS A 68 -8.00 6.89 -17.34
CA HIS A 68 -8.00 6.61 -18.78
C HIS A 68 -7.16 5.37 -19.14
N ASN A 69 -6.11 5.08 -18.38
CA ASN A 69 -5.28 3.89 -18.55
C ASN A 69 -5.36 2.99 -17.30
N ARG A 70 -6.44 2.21 -17.23
CA ARG A 70 -6.75 1.33 -16.08
C ARG A 70 -5.66 0.32 -15.75
N ASN A 71 -4.77 -0.01 -16.70
CA ASN A 71 -3.64 -0.89 -16.44
C ASN A 71 -2.69 -0.33 -15.36
N THR A 72 -2.62 1.00 -15.23
CA THR A 72 -1.84 1.67 -14.17
C THR A 72 -2.37 1.42 -12.76
N LEU A 73 -3.61 0.93 -12.61
CA LEU A 73 -4.20 0.58 -11.31
C LEU A 73 -3.86 -0.84 -10.84
N ILE A 74 -3.39 -1.71 -11.74
CA ILE A 74 -3.19 -3.13 -11.43
C ILE A 74 -2.13 -3.28 -10.34
N GLU A 75 -0.98 -2.64 -10.50
CA GLU A 75 0.15 -2.73 -9.57
C GLU A 75 -0.18 -2.19 -8.16
N PRO A 76 -0.73 -0.97 -7.98
CA PRO A 76 -1.09 -0.46 -6.65
C PRO A 76 -2.13 -1.32 -5.94
N LEU A 77 -3.11 -1.85 -6.67
CA LEU A 77 -4.14 -2.73 -6.09
C LEU A 77 -3.58 -4.11 -5.74
N THR A 78 -2.72 -4.67 -6.58
CA THR A 78 -2.06 -5.96 -6.32
C THR A 78 -1.17 -5.86 -5.09
N GLU A 79 -0.41 -4.79 -4.94
CA GLU A 79 0.40 -4.57 -3.75
C GLU A 79 -0.45 -4.41 -2.50
N LEU A 80 -1.51 -3.59 -2.56
CA LEU A 80 -2.42 -3.40 -1.43
C LEU A 80 -3.04 -4.73 -1.00
N ALA A 81 -3.55 -5.51 -1.96
CA ALA A 81 -4.12 -6.83 -1.70
C ALA A 81 -3.11 -7.78 -1.05
N SER A 82 -1.87 -7.80 -1.55
CA SER A 82 -0.78 -8.62 -1.02
C SER A 82 -0.45 -8.28 0.45
N ARG A 83 -0.42 -6.99 0.79
CA ARG A 83 -0.15 -6.54 2.16
C ARG A 83 -1.32 -6.75 3.12
N LEU A 84 -2.55 -6.73 2.62
CA LEU A 84 -3.77 -6.98 3.40
C LEU A 84 -4.06 -8.47 3.60
N ALA A 85 -3.56 -9.33 2.70
CA ALA A 85 -3.73 -10.77 2.82
C ALA A 85 -3.05 -11.29 4.10
N PRO A 86 -3.70 -12.18 4.87
CA PRO A 86 -3.06 -12.82 6.00
C PRO A 86 -1.83 -13.59 5.51
N GLN A 87 -0.68 -13.31 6.13
CA GLN A 87 0.55 -14.07 5.86
C GLN A 87 0.24 -15.56 6.11
N PRO A 88 0.53 -16.47 5.16
CA PRO A 88 0.30 -17.89 5.38
C PRO A 88 1.08 -18.32 6.62
N SER A 89 0.36 -18.76 7.65
CA SER A 89 0.95 -19.31 8.86
C SER A 89 1.87 -20.46 8.46
N LYS A 90 3.16 -20.36 8.76
CA LYS A 90 4.17 -21.42 8.51
C LYS A 90 3.98 -22.67 9.39
N THR A 91 2.74 -23.10 9.64
CA THR A 91 2.42 -24.21 10.54
C THR A 91 1.34 -25.11 9.94
N SER A 92 1.70 -25.83 8.87
CA SER A 92 1.01 -27.07 8.48
C SER A 92 1.97 -28.04 7.80
N LEU A 93 3.21 -28.11 8.28
CA LEU A 93 4.06 -29.28 8.02
C LEU A 93 3.75 -30.29 9.14
N PRO A 94 2.90 -31.31 8.89
CA PRO A 94 2.75 -32.40 9.84
C PRO A 94 4.14 -33.02 10.05
N GLN A 95 4.50 -33.21 11.31
CA GLN A 95 5.78 -33.72 11.79
C GLN A 95 6.01 -35.20 11.38
N PHE A 96 6.04 -35.52 10.09
CA PHE A 96 6.22 -36.90 9.60
C PHE A 96 7.66 -37.42 9.66
N TYR A 97 8.62 -36.69 10.25
CA TYR A 97 10.01 -37.16 10.37
C TYR A 97 10.37 -37.79 11.74
N MET A 98 9.40 -38.06 12.62
CA MET A 98 9.66 -38.73 13.92
C MET A 98 8.86 -40.03 14.15
N VAL A 99 8.54 -40.79 13.10
CA VAL A 99 8.15 -42.21 13.23
C VAL A 99 9.18 -43.06 12.53
N GLY A 100 10.31 -43.26 13.19
CA GLY A 100 11.44 -44.00 12.62
C GLY A 100 12.53 -44.28 13.63
N ARG A 101 12.17 -44.67 14.86
CA ARG A 101 13.06 -45.31 15.83
C ARG A 101 12.23 -45.87 16.98
N LYS A 102 11.95 -47.17 16.90
CA LYS A 102 12.17 -48.18 17.95
C LYS A 102 11.44 -49.47 17.54
N TYR A 103 12.19 -50.42 17.02
CA TYR A 103 11.96 -51.83 17.35
C TYR A 103 13.21 -52.31 18.09
N LYS A 104 12.99 -52.70 19.35
CA LYS A 104 13.82 -53.64 20.09
C LYS A 104 13.56 -55.02 19.48
N ASP A 105 14.61 -55.76 19.14
CA ASP A 105 14.98 -57.04 19.74
C ASP A 105 16.42 -57.38 19.32
#